data_AF-A0A529PED4-F1
#
_entry.id   AF-A0A529PED4-F1
#
_cell.length_a   1.000
_cell.length_b   1.000
_cell.length_c   1.000
_cell.angle_alpha   90.00
_cell.angle_beta   90.00
_cell.angle_gamma   90.00
#
_symmetry.space_group_name_H-M   'P 1'
#
loop_
_entity.id
_entity.type
_entity.pdbx_description
1 polymer ?
#
loop_
_entity_poly.entity_id
_entity_poly.type
_entity_poly.pdbx_seq_one_letter_code
_entity_poly.pdbx_strand_id
1 'polypeptide(L)'
;LHAAIGWLSESFEREDIRLSREAEIKADRHAATSGNAEQAARALLLVAAADVHFAEKVYEPLRREVMGALRPPRPPLARLLEAAGELSQAQYLDACAQKAWVRPDDGKSTHPSWAQRLAALGYVEAPEIAPIRRTALSTLLSPDTVEQQIAAFDSRWTGQMEDYLQR
;
A
#
# COMPACT_ATOMS: atom_id res chain seq x y z
N LEU A 1 -3.53 4.60 -38.97
CA LEU A 1 -2.47 5.09 -38.04
C LEU A 1 -2.93 5.06 -36.59
N HIS A 2 -4.01 5.76 -36.21
CA HIS A 2 -4.51 5.78 -34.81
C HIS A 2 -4.84 4.39 -34.23
N ALA A 3 -5.47 3.49 -34.99
CA ALA A 3 -5.74 2.13 -34.53
C ALA A 3 -4.47 1.27 -34.34
N ALA A 4 -3.43 1.50 -35.14
CA ALA A 4 -2.15 0.81 -35.01
C ALA A 4 -1.33 1.35 -33.82
N ILE A 5 -1.41 2.65 -33.54
CA ILE A 5 -0.80 3.27 -32.35
C ILE A 5 -1.53 2.79 -31.07
N GLY A 6 -2.86 2.71 -31.08
CA GLY A 6 -3.63 2.19 -29.94
C GLY A 6 -3.35 0.71 -29.66
N TRP A 7 -3.26 -0.12 -30.71
CA TRP A 7 -2.94 -1.55 -30.57
C TRP A 7 -1.51 -1.79 -30.03
N LEU A 8 -0.55 -0.98 -30.47
CA LEU A 8 0.81 -1.02 -29.94
C LEU A 8 0.87 -0.51 -28.49
N SER A 9 0.09 0.50 -28.12
CA SER A 9 0.01 1.01 -26.74
C SER A 9 -0.37 -0.08 -25.75
N GLU A 10 -1.46 -0.82 -26.03
CA GLU A 10 -1.88 -1.92 -25.16
C GLU A 10 -0.83 -3.03 -25.07
N SER A 11 -0.09 -3.27 -26.16
CA SER A 11 0.95 -4.30 -26.20
C SER A 11 2.18 -3.86 -25.40
N PHE A 12 2.56 -2.59 -25.47
CA PHE A 12 3.64 -2.02 -24.66
C PHE A 12 3.28 -1.98 -23.18
N GLU A 13 2.06 -1.57 -22.82
CA GLU A 13 1.58 -1.57 -21.43
C GLU A 13 1.62 -2.97 -20.81
N ARG A 14 1.19 -3.99 -21.56
CA ARG A 14 1.28 -5.39 -21.10
C ARG A 14 2.72 -5.84 -20.92
N GLU A 15 3.62 -5.43 -21.80
CA GLU A 15 5.03 -5.78 -21.71
C GLU A 15 5.72 -5.06 -20.54
N ASP A 16 5.41 -3.79 -20.29
CA ASP A 16 5.90 -3.04 -19.13
C ASP A 16 5.43 -3.68 -17.82
N ILE A 17 4.15 -4.07 -17.74
CA ILE A 17 3.63 -4.84 -16.61
C ILE A 17 4.39 -6.16 -16.45
N ARG A 18 4.57 -6.91 -17.54
CA ARG A 18 5.29 -8.21 -17.50
C ARG A 18 6.71 -8.04 -16.98
N LEU A 19 7.45 -7.06 -17.49
CA LEU A 19 8.84 -6.78 -17.12
C LEU A 19 8.97 -6.31 -15.67
N SER A 20 8.06 -5.42 -15.23
CA SER A 20 8.02 -4.95 -13.85
C SER A 20 7.80 -6.10 -12.87
N ARG A 21 6.82 -6.96 -13.17
CA ARG A 21 6.52 -8.16 -12.37
C ARG A 21 7.70 -9.13 -12.33
N GLU A 22 8.35 -9.38 -13.47
CA GLU A 22 9.52 -10.25 -13.54
C GLU A 22 10.70 -9.69 -12.71
N ALA A 23 10.89 -8.37 -12.72
CA ALA A 23 11.91 -7.71 -11.92
C ALA A 23 11.65 -7.86 -10.41
N GLU A 24 10.40 -7.70 -9.94
CA GLU A 24 10.06 -7.90 -8.53
C GLU A 24 10.33 -9.35 -8.08
N ILE A 25 9.88 -10.34 -8.86
CA ILE A 25 10.11 -11.75 -8.55
C ILE A 25 11.60 -12.10 -8.52
N LYS A 26 12.40 -11.52 -9.43
CA LYS A 26 13.86 -11.70 -9.42
C LYS A 26 14.49 -11.06 -8.19
N ALA A 27 14.05 -9.88 -7.78
CA ALA A 27 14.54 -9.20 -6.59
C ALA A 27 14.22 -10.01 -5.32
N ASP A 28 13.00 -10.55 -5.21
CA ASP A 28 12.58 -11.39 -4.09
C ASP A 28 13.39 -12.71 -4.06
N ARG A 29 13.57 -13.39 -5.20
CA ARG A 29 14.45 -14.58 -5.28
C ARG A 29 15.89 -14.25 -4.89
N HIS A 30 16.40 -13.11 -5.32
CA HIS A 30 17.75 -12.67 -4.96
C HIS A 30 17.86 -12.47 -3.45
N ALA A 31 16.89 -11.81 -2.82
CA ALA A 31 16.84 -11.65 -1.37
C ALA A 31 16.86 -13.02 -0.66
N ALA A 32 16.13 -14.01 -1.16
CA ALA A 32 16.17 -15.36 -0.62
C ALA A 32 17.55 -16.01 -0.73
N THR A 33 18.18 -15.97 -1.91
CA THR A 33 19.51 -16.54 -2.10
C THR A 33 20.61 -15.83 -1.31
N SER A 34 20.41 -14.56 -0.98
CA SER A 34 21.34 -13.74 -0.19
C SER A 34 21.11 -13.86 1.32
N GLY A 35 20.24 -14.76 1.78
CA GLY A 35 19.97 -15.00 3.20
C GLY A 35 19.05 -13.95 3.86
N ASN A 36 18.38 -13.10 3.07
CA ASN A 36 17.49 -12.03 3.56
C ASN A 36 16.00 -12.40 3.41
N ALA A 37 15.68 -13.69 3.22
CA ALA A 37 14.33 -14.16 2.94
C ALA A 37 13.33 -13.72 4.03
N GLU A 38 13.71 -13.90 5.29
CA GLU A 38 12.87 -13.61 6.45
C GLU A 38 12.58 -12.11 6.59
N GLN A 39 13.61 -11.27 6.48
CA GLN A 39 13.47 -9.82 6.59
C GLN A 39 12.64 -9.26 5.43
N ALA A 40 12.85 -9.77 4.22
CA ALA A 40 12.06 -9.39 3.06
C ALA A 40 10.60 -9.84 3.20
N ALA A 41 10.35 -11.07 3.63
CA ALA A 41 9.00 -11.59 3.84
C ALA A 41 8.26 -10.77 4.91
N ARG A 42 8.92 -10.46 6.03
CA ARG A 42 8.36 -9.61 7.07
C ARG A 42 8.03 -8.22 6.54
N ALA A 43 8.93 -7.59 5.79
CA ALA A 43 8.68 -6.28 5.20
C ALA A 43 7.49 -6.30 4.24
N LEU A 44 7.42 -7.30 3.35
CA LEU A 44 6.31 -7.47 2.42
C LEU A 44 4.98 -7.63 3.15
N LEU A 45 4.91 -8.50 4.14
CA LEU A 45 3.67 -8.75 4.87
C LEU A 45 3.23 -7.55 5.70
N LEU A 46 4.15 -6.77 6.26
CA LEU A 46 3.81 -5.52 6.94
C LEU A 46 3.18 -4.50 5.97
N VAL A 47 3.74 -4.37 4.77
CA VAL A 47 3.17 -3.49 3.73
C VAL A 47 1.83 -4.04 3.24
N ALA A 48 1.73 -5.34 3.01
CA ALA A 48 0.52 -6.01 2.55
C ALA A 48 -0.64 -5.87 3.56
N ALA A 49 -0.35 -6.07 4.85
CA ALA A 49 -1.32 -5.88 5.91
C ALA A 49 -1.75 -4.41 6.04
N ALA A 50 -0.81 -3.46 5.90
CA ALA A 50 -1.11 -2.04 5.90
C ALA A 50 -1.98 -1.63 4.69
N ASP A 51 -1.72 -2.16 3.49
CA ASP A 51 -2.54 -1.94 2.30
C ASP A 51 -3.99 -2.36 2.54
N VAL A 52 -4.20 -3.60 3.00
CA VAL A 52 -5.55 -4.10 3.36
C VAL A 52 -6.21 -3.22 4.41
N HIS A 53 -5.50 -2.93 5.49
CA HIS A 53 -6.04 -2.16 6.61
C HIS A 53 -6.44 -0.74 6.20
N PHE A 54 -5.56 0.00 5.52
CA PHE A 54 -5.85 1.38 5.14
C PHE A 54 -6.87 1.47 3.99
N ALA A 55 -6.91 0.49 3.08
CA ALA A 55 -7.99 0.39 2.10
C ALA A 55 -9.36 0.29 2.80
N GLU A 56 -9.51 -0.64 3.74
CA GLU A 56 -10.78 -0.88 4.44
C GLU A 56 -11.17 0.27 5.40
N LYS A 57 -10.20 0.80 6.16
CA LYS A 57 -10.46 1.75 7.25
C LYS A 57 -10.42 3.22 6.85
N VAL A 58 -9.67 3.56 5.79
CA VAL A 58 -9.42 4.95 5.43
C VAL A 58 -9.87 5.25 4.01
N TYR A 59 -9.32 4.57 3.01
CA TYR A 59 -9.50 4.96 1.61
C TYR A 59 -10.90 4.68 1.07
N GLU A 60 -11.47 3.49 1.31
CA GLU A 60 -12.84 3.19 0.86
C GLU A 60 -13.92 4.02 1.57
N PRO A 61 -13.85 4.26 2.90
CA PRO A 61 -14.70 5.24 3.55
C PRO A 61 -14.54 6.65 2.98
N LEU A 62 -13.31 7.14 2.83
CA LEU A 62 -13.06 8.48 2.28
C LEU A 62 -13.59 8.63 0.85
N ARG A 63 -13.40 7.62 0.00
CA ARG A 63 -13.95 7.60 -1.36
C ARG A 63 -15.47 7.77 -1.35
N ARG A 64 -16.16 7.08 -0.43
CA ARG A 64 -17.61 7.22 -0.26
C ARG A 64 -18.02 8.60 0.24
N GLU A 65 -17.26 9.18 1.17
CA GLU A 65 -17.52 10.53 1.67
C GLU A 65 -17.35 11.60 0.59
N VAL A 66 -16.31 11.46 -0.27
CA VAL A 66 -16.09 12.36 -1.40
C VAL A 66 -17.26 12.32 -2.39
N MET A 67 -17.87 11.14 -2.60
CA MET A 67 -19.04 11.00 -3.46
C MET A 67 -20.28 11.68 -2.83
N GLY A 68 -20.52 12.93 -3.20
CA GLY A 68 -21.65 13.73 -2.70
C GLY A 68 -21.30 14.67 -1.55
N ALA A 69 -20.02 14.86 -1.25
CA ALA A 69 -19.55 15.87 -0.32
C ALA A 69 -19.93 17.29 -0.80
N LEU A 70 -20.58 18.07 0.07
CA LEU A 70 -20.79 19.52 -0.15
C LEU A 70 -19.63 20.37 0.40
N ARG A 71 -18.77 19.75 1.21
CA ARG A 71 -17.59 20.36 1.84
C ARG A 71 -16.47 19.32 1.87
N PRO A 72 -15.20 19.73 1.86
CA PRO A 72 -14.08 18.82 1.97
C PRO A 72 -14.26 17.84 3.14
N PRO A 73 -14.15 16.52 2.90
CA PRO A 73 -14.14 15.57 3.99
C PRO A 73 -12.85 15.72 4.80
N ARG A 74 -12.86 15.19 6.03
CA ARG A 74 -11.66 15.20 6.90
C ARG A 74 -10.45 14.61 6.14
N PRO A 75 -9.29 15.28 6.14
CA PRO A 75 -8.09 14.84 5.41
C PRO A 75 -7.66 13.40 5.71
N PRO A 76 -7.05 12.69 4.74
CA PRO A 76 -6.68 11.28 4.91
C PRO A 76 -5.54 11.07 5.91
N LEU A 77 -4.58 11.99 6.03
CA LEU A 77 -3.37 11.75 6.84
C LEU A 77 -3.70 11.54 8.31
N ALA A 78 -4.56 12.38 8.90
CA ALA A 78 -5.01 12.20 10.28
C ALA A 78 -5.71 10.86 10.49
N ARG A 79 -6.53 10.40 9.53
CA ARG A 79 -7.20 9.09 9.57
C ARG A 79 -6.20 7.93 9.54
N LEU A 80 -5.18 8.03 8.68
CA LEU A 80 -4.11 7.03 8.58
C LEU A 80 -3.36 6.90 9.91
N LEU A 81 -2.99 8.03 10.52
CA LEU A 81 -2.27 8.05 11.80
C LEU A 81 -3.09 7.45 12.94
N GLU A 82 -4.39 7.76 13.00
CA GLU A 82 -5.31 7.17 13.98
C GLU A 82 -5.48 5.66 13.78
N ALA A 83 -5.69 5.23 12.53
CA ALA A 83 -5.93 3.82 12.21
C ALA A 83 -4.68 2.94 12.39
N ALA A 84 -3.48 3.48 12.12
CA ALA A 84 -2.23 2.72 12.17
C ALA A 84 -1.96 2.03 13.51
N GLY A 85 -2.52 2.54 14.62
CA GLY A 85 -2.41 1.92 15.93
C GLY A 85 -2.97 0.49 16.00
N GLU A 86 -4.01 0.17 15.21
CA GLU A 86 -4.61 -1.17 15.19
C GLU A 86 -3.61 -2.23 14.70
N LEU A 87 -2.71 -1.89 13.77
CA LEU A 87 -1.68 -2.79 13.25
C LEU A 87 -0.60 -3.16 14.27
N SER A 88 -0.61 -2.54 15.46
CA SER A 88 0.26 -2.95 16.58
C SER A 88 -0.27 -4.19 17.32
N GLN A 89 -1.53 -4.60 17.05
CA GLN A 89 -2.13 -5.79 17.63
C GLN A 89 -1.80 -7.01 16.76
N ALA A 90 -1.04 -7.97 17.30
CA ALA A 90 -0.52 -9.11 16.53
C ALA A 90 -1.62 -9.89 15.78
N GLN A 91 -2.69 -10.29 16.48
CA GLN A 91 -3.79 -11.06 15.88
C GLN A 91 -4.47 -10.31 14.72
N TYR A 92 -4.59 -8.98 14.84
CA TYR A 92 -5.20 -8.16 13.79
C TYR A 92 -4.25 -7.97 12.60
N LEU A 93 -2.96 -7.76 12.88
CA LEU A 93 -1.93 -7.69 11.85
C LEU A 93 -1.88 -8.98 11.03
N ASP A 94 -1.90 -10.14 11.70
CA ASP A 94 -1.89 -11.46 11.04
C ASP A 94 -3.17 -11.66 10.21
N ALA A 95 -4.33 -11.23 10.71
CA ALA A 95 -5.58 -11.29 9.94
C ALA A 95 -5.51 -10.44 8.66
N CYS A 96 -4.95 -9.23 8.73
CA CYS A 96 -4.73 -8.37 7.56
C CYS A 96 -3.70 -8.98 6.58
N ALA A 97 -2.61 -9.53 7.10
CA ALA A 97 -1.59 -10.24 6.31
C ALA A 97 -2.19 -11.44 5.57
N GLN A 98 -3.02 -12.24 6.26
CA GLN A 98 -3.70 -13.39 5.67
C GLN A 98 -4.70 -12.98 4.58
N LYS A 99 -5.47 -11.90 4.81
CA LYS A 99 -6.35 -11.33 3.77
C LYS A 99 -5.55 -10.90 2.53
N ALA A 100 -4.39 -10.30 2.72
CA ALA A 100 -3.53 -9.88 1.62
C ALA A 100 -2.94 -11.08 0.87
N TRP A 101 -2.56 -12.14 1.59
CA TRP A 101 -2.05 -13.39 1.02
C TRP A 101 -3.05 -14.05 0.08
N VAL A 102 -4.32 -14.19 0.52
CA VAL A 102 -5.36 -14.85 -0.28
C VAL A 102 -5.94 -13.97 -1.39
N ARG A 103 -5.51 -12.70 -1.47
CA ARG A 103 -5.98 -11.78 -2.50
C ARG A 103 -5.56 -12.30 -3.89
N PRO A 104 -6.50 -12.40 -4.85
CA PRO A 104 -6.17 -12.89 -6.19
C PRO A 104 -5.21 -11.93 -6.89
N ASP A 105 -4.42 -12.49 -7.80
CA ASP A 105 -3.54 -11.71 -8.67
C ASP A 105 -4.37 -10.80 -9.59
N ASP A 106 -4.00 -9.52 -9.62
CA ASP A 106 -4.51 -8.58 -10.60
C ASP A 106 -3.54 -8.56 -11.79
N GLY A 107 -3.89 -9.24 -12.87
CA GLY A 107 -3.08 -9.30 -14.08
C GLY A 107 -2.85 -7.95 -14.77
N LYS A 108 -3.53 -6.88 -14.33
CA LYS A 108 -3.30 -5.50 -14.79
C LYS A 108 -2.38 -4.70 -13.87
N SER A 109 -2.02 -5.25 -12.71
CA SER A 109 -1.08 -4.65 -11.76
C SER A 109 0.36 -4.84 -12.23
N THR A 110 1.16 -3.77 -12.13
CA THR A 110 2.61 -3.81 -12.30
C THR A 110 3.33 -4.63 -11.23
N HIS A 111 2.65 -4.91 -10.11
CA HIS A 111 3.14 -5.74 -9.02
C HIS A 111 2.52 -7.14 -9.07
N PRO A 112 3.31 -8.23 -8.90
CA PRO A 112 2.78 -9.57 -8.66
C PRO A 112 1.93 -9.62 -7.38
N SER A 113 1.12 -10.66 -7.21
CA SER A 113 0.39 -10.86 -5.97
C SER A 113 1.34 -11.07 -4.78
N TRP A 114 0.90 -10.73 -3.57
CA TRP A 114 1.67 -10.96 -2.35
C TRP A 114 2.09 -12.42 -2.21
N ALA A 115 1.21 -13.36 -2.54
CA ALA A 115 1.52 -14.80 -2.55
C ALA A 115 2.63 -15.15 -3.55
N GLN A 116 2.62 -14.59 -4.76
CA GLN A 116 3.68 -14.83 -5.75
C GLN A 116 5.05 -14.32 -5.26
N ARG A 117 5.08 -13.13 -4.64
CA ARG A 117 6.29 -12.53 -4.09
C ARG A 117 6.86 -13.31 -2.91
N LEU A 118 6.01 -13.74 -1.99
CA LEU A 118 6.42 -14.57 -0.87
C LEU A 118 6.82 -16.00 -1.29
N ALA A 119 6.17 -16.57 -2.30
CA ALA A 119 6.61 -17.82 -2.90
C ALA A 119 8.00 -17.69 -3.55
N ALA A 120 8.31 -16.54 -4.14
CA ALA A 120 9.65 -16.23 -4.64
C ALA A 120 10.71 -16.15 -3.52
N LEU A 121 10.28 -15.87 -2.29
CA LEU A 121 11.11 -15.93 -1.08
C LEU A 121 11.20 -17.33 -0.45
N GLY A 122 10.45 -18.31 -0.96
CA GLY A 122 10.44 -19.69 -0.48
C GLY A 122 9.29 -20.04 0.48
N TYR A 123 8.32 -19.15 0.66
CA TYR A 123 7.17 -19.38 1.55
C TYR A 123 5.99 -20.01 0.81
N VAL A 124 5.42 -21.08 1.38
CA VAL A 124 4.22 -21.76 0.86
C VAL A 124 2.93 -21.32 1.55
N GLU A 125 3.06 -20.64 2.68
CA GLU A 125 2.00 -20.05 3.48
C GLU A 125 2.47 -18.71 4.05
N ALA A 126 1.55 -17.85 4.49
CA ALA A 126 1.92 -16.58 5.10
C ALA A 126 2.56 -16.84 6.48
N PRO A 127 3.84 -16.49 6.71
CA PRO A 127 4.43 -16.58 8.04
C PRO A 127 3.79 -15.56 8.98
N GLU A 128 3.74 -15.90 10.27
CA GLU A 128 3.37 -14.96 11.33
C GLU A 128 4.37 -13.80 11.40
N ILE A 129 3.88 -12.58 11.64
CA ILE A 129 4.74 -11.39 11.69
C ILE A 129 4.59 -10.61 12.99
N ALA A 130 5.73 -10.33 13.62
CA ALA A 130 5.75 -9.50 14.81
C ALA A 130 5.37 -8.03 14.50
N PRO A 131 4.47 -7.42 15.27
CA PRO A 131 4.02 -6.05 15.04
C PRO A 131 5.14 -5.02 15.25
N ILE A 132 5.01 -3.87 14.60
CA ILE A 132 5.90 -2.73 14.79
C ILE A 132 5.54 -2.05 16.11
N ARG A 133 6.48 -2.03 17.07
CA ARG A 133 6.25 -1.42 18.39
C ARG A 133 6.53 0.08 18.45
N ARG A 134 7.42 0.58 17.58
CA ARG A 134 7.80 1.99 17.48
C ARG A 134 7.82 2.39 16.02
N THR A 135 7.14 3.48 15.70
CA THR A 135 7.08 3.95 14.31
C THR A 135 8.34 4.73 13.97
N ALA A 136 8.69 4.76 12.69
CA ALA A 136 9.73 5.67 12.21
C ALA A 136 9.37 7.13 12.52
N LEU A 137 8.07 7.47 12.41
CA LEU A 137 7.53 8.78 12.75
C LEU A 137 7.85 9.19 14.19
N SER A 138 7.62 8.31 15.17
CA SER A 138 7.87 8.59 16.59
C SER A 138 9.35 8.56 16.97
N THR A 139 10.22 8.06 16.10
CA THR A 139 11.64 7.82 16.41
C THR A 139 12.56 8.81 15.71
N LEU A 140 12.20 9.23 14.50
CA LEU A 140 13.06 10.02 13.62
C LEU A 140 12.67 11.50 13.57
N LEU A 141 11.42 11.85 13.89
CA LEU A 141 10.93 13.23 13.81
C LEU A 141 10.58 13.78 15.19
N SER A 142 10.80 15.09 15.37
CA SER A 142 10.31 15.79 16.56
C SER A 142 8.79 15.98 16.49
N PRO A 143 8.09 16.04 17.63
CA PRO A 143 6.65 16.31 17.67
C PRO A 143 6.25 17.56 16.87
N ASP A 144 6.98 18.66 17.04
CA ASP A 144 6.74 19.91 16.30
C ASP A 144 6.85 19.72 14.78
N THR A 145 7.82 18.93 14.32
CA THR A 145 7.96 18.64 12.88
C THR A 145 6.78 17.82 12.40
N VAL A 146 6.33 16.83 13.17
CA VAL A 146 5.16 16.01 12.83
C VAL A 146 3.91 16.89 12.72
N GLU A 147 3.65 17.75 13.71
CA GLU A 147 2.50 18.66 13.72
C GLU A 147 2.53 19.61 12.52
N GLN A 148 3.68 20.20 12.20
CA GLN A 148 3.84 21.09 11.04
C GLN A 148 3.56 20.37 9.72
N GLN A 149 4.08 19.15 9.54
CA GLN A 149 3.86 18.38 8.31
C GLN A 149 2.40 17.95 8.16
N ILE A 150 1.74 17.56 9.27
CA ILE A 150 0.30 17.24 9.26
C ILE A 150 -0.51 18.47 8.87
N ALA A 151 -0.28 19.62 9.52
CA ALA A 151 -1.01 20.85 9.21
C ALA A 151 -0.83 21.30 7.76
N ALA A 152 0.40 21.21 7.23
CA ALA A 152 0.70 21.55 5.84
C ALA A 152 -0.01 20.61 4.85
N PHE A 153 -0.02 19.31 5.13
CA PHE A 153 -0.76 18.32 4.32
C PHE A 153 -2.26 18.61 4.35
N ASP A 154 -2.83 18.79 5.54
CA ASP A 154 -4.27 18.98 5.75
C ASP A 154 -4.77 20.26 5.07
N SER A 155 -4.01 21.35 5.15
CA SER A 155 -4.33 22.60 4.46
C SER A 155 -4.32 22.42 2.94
N ARG A 156 -3.29 21.77 2.38
CA ARG A 156 -3.20 21.52 0.94
C ARG A 156 -4.34 20.62 0.45
N TRP A 157 -4.61 19.53 1.17
CA TRP A 157 -5.69 18.61 0.84
C TRP A 157 -7.05 19.30 0.84
N THR A 158 -7.32 20.08 1.90
CA THR A 158 -8.60 20.79 2.04
C THR A 158 -8.80 21.76 0.88
N GLY A 159 -7.80 22.59 0.54
CA GLY A 159 -7.89 23.51 -0.59
C GLY A 159 -8.11 22.80 -1.93
N GLN A 160 -7.40 21.69 -2.18
CA GLN A 160 -7.61 20.89 -3.40
C GLN A 160 -9.01 20.29 -3.48
N MET A 161 -9.57 19.87 -2.35
CA MET A 161 -10.92 19.32 -2.30
C MET A 161 -11.98 20.41 -2.45
N GLU A 162 -11.77 21.61 -1.93
CA GLU A 162 -12.67 22.76 -2.19
C GLU A 162 -12.72 23.06 -3.69
N ASP A 163 -11.56 23.13 -4.34
CA ASP A 163 -11.46 23.35 -5.78
C ASP A 163 -12.12 22.21 -6.59
N TYR A 164 -11.97 20.97 -6.14
CA TYR A 164 -12.57 19.80 -6.78
C TYR A 164 -14.11 19.80 -6.68
N LEU A 165 -14.65 20.17 -5.52
CA LEU A 165 -16.10 20.16 -5.26
C LEU A 165 -16.85 21.35 -5.90
N GLN A 166 -16.14 22.38 -6.35
CA GLN A 166 -16.71 23.52 -7.07
C GLN A 166 -16.77 23.31 -8.59
N ARG A 167 -16.22 22.21 -9.12
CA ARG A 167 -16.26 21.84 -10.54
C ARG A 167 -17.48 20.99 -10.87
#